data_AF-A0A7W7KST5-F1
#
_entry.id   AF-A0A7W7KST5-F1
#
_cell.length_a   1.000
_cell.length_b   1.000
_cell.length_c   1.000
_cell.angle_alpha   90.00
_cell.angle_beta   90.00
_cell.angle_gamma   90.00
#
_symmetry.space_group_name_H-M   'P 1'
#
loop_
_entity.id
_entity.type
_entity.pdbx_description
1 polymer ?
#
loop_
_entity_poly.entity_id
_entity_poly.type
_entity_poly.pdbx_seq_one_letter_code
_entity_poly.pdbx_strand_id
1 'polypeptide(L)'
;MNRQLHRISKMALAGAVAILVGCGTTPQHPKVTLPDPQSVPREQWSDALTVLDAMGIHGQRDIPKEMLGRTNGQDVAGSNVNSGVGDIAVGPSVGLGLGLFLLGGGNAQPQGISQVAAWVPADLAASPEAAIAVAVSEWEKARRAAFKNEPRQLKAVTARYPDGYNPSVAYASVSDSMLEIPVQITDGPHQAPNFIHSGLVYGPIFIHTKQIYLDARDNDVNFPTAMAAIAKQLPDWFYLYYPGSKFSKQPLPAAVYSNSGTHYFISK
;
A
#
# COMPACT_ATOMS: atom_id res chain seq x y z
N MET A 1 -50.91 -28.17 78.34
CA MET A 1 -50.75 -28.54 76.91
C MET A 1 -49.26 -28.63 76.61
N ASN A 2 -48.81 -29.84 76.24
CA ASN A 2 -47.59 -30.29 75.56
C ASN A 2 -46.19 -29.67 75.83
N ARG A 3 -45.29 -30.59 76.21
CA ARG A 3 -43.82 -30.59 76.06
C ARG A 3 -43.39 -30.57 74.58
N GLN A 4 -42.14 -30.17 74.34
CA GLN A 4 -41.11 -30.72 73.40
C GLN A 4 -40.14 -29.57 73.06
N LEU A 5 -39.01 -29.37 73.75
CA LEU A 5 -37.70 -29.98 73.47
C LEU A 5 -37.38 -30.09 71.96
N HIS A 6 -36.43 -29.29 71.47
CA HIS A 6 -35.23 -29.77 70.75
C HIS A 6 -34.16 -28.65 70.67
N ARG A 7 -33.07 -28.85 71.41
CA ARG A 7 -31.75 -28.27 71.15
C ARG A 7 -31.05 -29.19 70.13
N ILE A 8 -30.54 -28.69 69.00
CA ILE A 8 -29.29 -29.12 68.31
C ILE A 8 -28.89 -27.95 67.40
N SER A 9 -27.97 -27.07 67.80
CA SER A 9 -26.53 -27.09 67.43
C SER A 9 -26.26 -27.11 65.92
N LYS A 10 -25.75 -26.00 65.36
CA LYS A 10 -24.40 -25.94 64.75
C LYS A 10 -24.16 -24.62 64.02
N MET A 11 -22.96 -24.10 64.29
CA MET A 11 -22.06 -23.41 63.38
C MET A 11 -22.28 -21.92 63.09
N ALA A 12 -21.20 -21.21 63.44
CA ALA A 12 -20.91 -19.82 63.16
C ALA A 12 -21.02 -19.51 61.66
N LEU A 13 -21.70 -18.41 61.35
CA LEU A 13 -21.68 -17.80 60.03
C LEU A 13 -20.49 -16.82 59.97
N ALA A 14 -19.34 -17.34 59.56
CA ALA A 14 -18.22 -16.55 59.08
C ALA A 14 -18.12 -16.73 57.56
N GLY A 15 -18.07 -15.63 56.81
CA GLY A 15 -17.49 -15.64 55.47
C GLY A 15 -18.29 -14.92 54.38
N ALA A 16 -17.51 -14.16 53.59
CA ALA A 16 -17.79 -13.63 52.26
C ALA A 16 -18.70 -12.39 52.12
N VAL A 17 -18.13 -11.23 52.43
CA VAL A 17 -18.41 -10.01 51.64
C VAL A 17 -17.81 -10.25 50.25
N ALA A 18 -18.65 -10.59 49.28
CA ALA A 18 -18.26 -10.63 47.88
C ALA A 18 -18.04 -9.20 47.38
N ILE A 19 -16.78 -8.78 47.34
CA ILE A 19 -16.38 -7.56 46.62
C ILE A 19 -16.56 -7.87 45.13
N LEU A 20 -17.61 -7.32 44.51
CA LEU A 20 -17.76 -7.25 43.06
C LEU A 20 -16.71 -6.28 42.49
N VAL A 21 -15.44 -6.69 42.51
CA VAL A 21 -14.45 -6.18 41.55
C VAL A 21 -14.65 -7.02 40.29
N GLY A 22 -15.68 -6.66 39.51
CA GLY A 22 -15.72 -7.08 38.12
C GLY A 22 -14.52 -6.45 37.43
N CYS A 23 -13.42 -7.20 37.31
CA CYS A 23 -12.33 -6.90 36.39
C CYS A 23 -12.94 -6.80 34.99
N GLY A 24 -13.28 -5.58 34.58
CA GLY A 24 -13.52 -5.25 33.18
C GLY A 24 -12.20 -5.34 32.42
N THR A 25 -11.68 -6.55 32.24
CA THR A 25 -10.69 -6.80 31.19
C THR A 25 -11.47 -6.81 29.89
N THR A 26 -11.55 -5.66 29.24
CA THR A 26 -11.80 -5.59 27.80
C THR A 26 -10.88 -6.62 27.15
N PRO A 27 -11.36 -7.53 26.30
CA PRO A 27 -10.47 -8.44 25.58
C PRO A 27 -9.45 -7.59 24.83
N GLN A 28 -8.19 -7.62 25.26
CA GLN A 28 -7.11 -7.04 24.47
C GLN A 28 -7.02 -7.90 23.22
N HIS A 29 -7.56 -7.39 22.12
CA HIS A 29 -7.38 -8.00 20.81
C HIS A 29 -5.89 -8.24 20.58
N PRO A 30 -5.45 -9.47 20.29
CA PRO A 30 -4.05 -9.75 20.02
C PRO A 30 -3.56 -8.79 18.93
N LYS A 31 -2.61 -7.94 19.33
CA LYS A 31 -1.92 -7.03 18.45
C LYS A 31 -0.95 -7.85 17.62
N VAL A 32 -1.22 -8.01 16.33
CA VAL A 32 -0.27 -8.64 15.41
C VAL A 32 0.60 -7.53 14.83
N THR A 33 1.86 -7.51 15.24
CA THR A 33 2.85 -6.57 14.72
C THR A 33 3.46 -7.13 13.44
N LEU A 34 3.37 -6.40 12.32
CA LEU A 34 4.05 -6.83 11.10
C LEU A 34 5.58 -6.68 11.22
N PRO A 35 6.36 -7.62 10.68
CA PRO A 35 7.81 -7.54 10.71
C PRO A 35 8.30 -6.30 9.94
N ASP A 36 9.42 -5.73 10.39
CA ASP A 36 10.09 -4.67 9.63
C ASP A 36 10.72 -5.30 8.38
N PRO A 37 10.52 -4.74 7.17
CA PRO A 37 11.19 -5.21 5.96
C PRO A 37 12.69 -5.41 6.14
N GLN A 38 13.37 -4.52 6.88
CA GLN A 38 14.81 -4.62 7.11
C GLN A 38 15.22 -5.83 7.96
N SER A 39 14.29 -6.41 8.72
CA SER A 39 14.52 -7.62 9.52
C SER A 39 14.19 -8.92 8.77
N VAL A 40 13.62 -8.84 7.57
CA VAL A 40 13.19 -9.99 6.77
C VAL A 40 14.17 -10.20 5.61
N PRO A 41 14.69 -11.42 5.38
CA PRO A 41 15.52 -11.72 4.22
C PRO A 41 14.82 -11.37 2.89
N ARG A 42 15.55 -10.78 1.94
CA ARG A 42 14.98 -10.30 0.66
C ARG A 42 14.32 -11.40 -0.16
N GLU A 43 14.77 -12.65 0.00
CA GLU A 43 14.23 -13.82 -0.68
C GLU A 43 12.79 -14.15 -0.23
N GLN A 44 12.41 -13.68 0.97
CA GLN A 44 11.07 -13.83 1.53
C GLN A 44 10.15 -12.65 1.20
N TRP A 45 10.68 -11.59 0.60
CA TRP A 45 9.88 -10.42 0.24
C TRP A 45 8.92 -10.75 -0.91
N SER A 46 7.75 -10.13 -0.85
CA SER A 46 6.82 -10.10 -1.97
C SER A 46 7.44 -9.38 -3.17
N ASP A 47 6.92 -9.67 -4.36
CA ASP A 47 7.31 -8.93 -5.56
C ASP A 47 6.91 -7.46 -5.45
N ALA A 48 5.79 -7.15 -4.78
CA ALA A 48 5.35 -5.78 -4.53
C ALA A 48 6.34 -4.99 -3.66
N LEU A 49 6.83 -5.60 -2.57
CA LEU A 49 7.81 -4.97 -1.69
C LEU A 49 9.17 -4.79 -2.39
N THR A 50 9.57 -5.78 -3.21
CA THR A 50 10.78 -5.69 -4.02
C THR A 50 10.72 -4.52 -5.01
N VAL A 51 9.59 -4.33 -5.68
CA VAL A 51 9.38 -3.19 -6.60
C VAL A 51 9.36 -1.87 -5.85
N LEU A 52 8.67 -1.80 -4.69
CA LEU A 52 8.58 -0.56 -3.92
C LEU A 52 9.95 -0.11 -3.38
N ASP A 53 10.80 -1.05 -2.94
CA ASP A 53 12.19 -0.79 -2.56
C ASP A 53 13.01 -0.23 -3.74
N ALA A 54 12.83 -0.79 -4.95
CA ALA A 54 13.49 -0.29 -6.16
C ALA A 54 13.00 1.12 -6.57
N MET A 55 11.78 1.52 -6.19
CA MET A 55 11.29 2.91 -6.30
C MET A 55 11.90 3.83 -5.22
N GLY A 56 12.66 3.31 -4.25
CA GLY A 56 13.17 4.09 -3.13
C GLY A 56 12.09 4.54 -2.15
N ILE A 57 10.96 3.81 -2.10
CA ILE A 57 9.83 4.12 -1.22
C ILE A 57 9.83 3.12 -0.06
N HIS A 58 9.83 3.65 1.16
CA HIS A 58 9.91 2.85 2.37
C HIS A 58 8.70 3.08 3.27
N GLY A 59 8.38 2.09 4.11
CA GLY A 59 7.31 2.18 5.11
C GLY A 59 6.13 1.25 4.85
N GLN A 60 6.03 0.63 3.66
CA GLN A 60 5.11 -0.48 3.43
C GLN A 60 5.72 -1.80 3.96
N ARG A 61 4.87 -2.73 4.39
CA ARG A 61 5.28 -4.01 4.97
C ARG A 61 4.51 -5.15 4.32
N ASP A 62 5.18 -6.29 4.18
CA ASP A 62 4.52 -7.53 3.76
C ASP A 62 3.71 -8.15 4.90
N ILE A 63 2.60 -8.77 4.51
CA ILE A 63 1.82 -9.65 5.37
C ILE A 63 2.44 -11.06 5.25
N PRO A 64 2.87 -11.67 6.36
CA PRO A 64 3.33 -13.06 6.35
C PRO A 64 2.24 -14.01 5.86
N LYS A 65 2.57 -14.93 4.94
CA LYS A 65 1.62 -15.91 4.38
C LYS A 65 0.91 -16.75 5.46
N GLU A 66 1.59 -17.03 6.57
CA GLU A 66 1.04 -17.81 7.69
C GLU A 66 -0.15 -17.10 8.35
N MET A 67 -0.27 -15.79 8.18
CA MET A 67 -1.39 -15.00 8.69
C MET A 67 -2.64 -15.10 7.81
N LEU A 68 -2.52 -15.55 6.55
CA LEU A 68 -3.65 -15.69 5.62
C LEU A 68 -4.49 -16.95 5.87
N GLY A 69 -3.91 -17.99 6.48
CA GLY A 69 -4.55 -19.31 6.67
C GLY A 69 -5.36 -19.50 7.97
N ARG A 70 -5.52 -18.47 8.81
CA ARG A 70 -6.16 -18.58 10.14
C ARG A 70 -7.64 -18.18 10.19
N THR A 71 -8.28 -17.88 9.05
CA THR A 71 -9.67 -17.42 8.99
C THR A 71 -10.61 -18.53 8.52
N ASN A 72 -11.29 -19.20 9.47
CA ASN A 72 -12.47 -20.01 9.16
C ASN A 72 -13.59 -19.08 8.64
N GLY A 73 -14.20 -19.47 7.51
CA GLY A 73 -15.08 -18.62 6.71
C GLY A 73 -16.19 -17.93 7.49
N GLN A 74 -16.20 -16.60 7.45
CA GLN A 74 -17.36 -15.76 7.71
C GLN A 74 -17.13 -14.36 7.12
N ASP A 75 -18.19 -13.81 6.52
CA ASP A 75 -18.23 -12.58 5.73
C ASP A 75 -17.66 -11.34 6.44
N VAL A 76 -17.01 -10.48 5.64
CA VAL A 76 -16.30 -9.27 6.10
C VAL A 76 -17.25 -8.07 6.12
N ALA A 77 -17.86 -7.80 7.27
CA ALA A 77 -18.47 -6.51 7.58
C ALA A 77 -17.54 -5.69 8.50
N GLY A 78 -17.34 -4.43 8.13
CA GLY A 78 -16.28 -3.55 8.65
C GLY A 78 -16.22 -3.40 10.18
N SER A 79 -14.99 -3.27 10.68
CA SER A 79 -14.71 -2.81 12.03
C SER A 79 -13.49 -1.89 12.05
N ASN A 80 -13.63 -0.79 12.80
CA ASN A 80 -12.66 0.28 12.97
C ASN A 80 -11.42 -0.20 13.76
N VAL A 81 -10.21 0.15 13.30
CA VAL A 81 -8.97 -0.08 14.05
C VAL A 81 -8.24 1.26 14.26
N ASN A 82 -7.98 1.55 15.53
CA ASN A 82 -7.32 2.74 16.04
C ASN A 82 -5.83 2.78 15.66
N SER A 83 -5.32 3.99 15.45
CA SER A 83 -3.99 4.33 14.95
C SER A 83 -2.86 3.90 15.88
N GLY A 84 -1.98 3.01 15.39
CA GLY A 84 -0.66 2.73 15.94
C GLY A 84 0.24 2.17 14.83
N VAL A 85 1.48 2.65 14.74
CA VAL A 85 2.45 2.19 13.74
C VAL A 85 2.72 0.70 13.96
N GLY A 86 2.23 -0.15 13.05
CA GLY A 86 2.61 -1.56 12.96
C GLY A 86 1.72 -2.60 13.66
N ASP A 87 0.68 -2.23 14.43
CA ASP A 87 -0.15 -3.18 15.18
C ASP A 87 -1.53 -3.43 14.53
N ILE A 88 -1.86 -4.71 14.25
CA ILE A 88 -3.19 -5.17 13.82
C ILE A 88 -3.99 -5.59 15.06
N ALA A 89 -5.17 -5.04 15.32
CA ALA A 89 -6.09 -5.61 16.30
C ALA A 89 -6.79 -6.84 15.70
N VAL A 90 -6.40 -8.06 16.09
CA VAL A 90 -7.07 -9.29 15.64
C VAL A 90 -8.26 -9.59 16.56
N GLY A 91 -9.45 -9.27 16.09
CA GLY A 91 -10.70 -9.75 16.67
C GLY A 91 -11.19 -11.03 15.99
N PRO A 92 -12.06 -11.82 16.65
CA PRO A 92 -12.62 -13.07 16.11
C PRO A 92 -13.51 -12.87 14.87
N SER A 93 -13.67 -11.64 14.38
CA SER A 93 -14.41 -11.26 13.16
C SER A 93 -13.53 -10.63 12.07
N VAL A 94 -12.19 -10.67 12.21
CA VAL A 94 -11.28 -10.05 11.23
C VAL A 94 -11.00 -11.03 10.08
N GLY A 95 -11.94 -11.08 9.14
CA GLY A 95 -11.70 -11.67 7.82
C GLY A 95 -10.75 -10.82 6.99
N LEU A 96 -10.23 -11.44 5.93
CA LEU A 96 -9.13 -11.07 5.00
C LEU A 96 -9.02 -9.62 4.46
N GLY A 97 -9.89 -8.70 4.88
CA GLY A 97 -9.81 -7.29 4.51
C GLY A 97 -8.67 -6.54 5.22
N LEU A 98 -8.50 -6.69 6.53
CA LEU A 98 -7.81 -5.64 7.32
C LEU A 98 -6.28 -5.64 7.30
N GLY A 99 -5.63 -6.77 7.00
CA GLY A 99 -4.16 -6.85 6.89
C GLY A 99 -3.59 -6.10 5.67
N LEU A 100 -4.40 -5.94 4.62
CA LEU A 100 -4.00 -5.34 3.35
C LEU A 100 -4.05 -3.80 3.35
N PHE A 101 -4.59 -3.21 4.41
CA PHE A 101 -4.70 -1.75 4.58
C PHE A 101 -3.56 -1.15 5.37
N LEU A 102 -2.47 -1.88 5.56
CA LEU A 102 -1.38 -1.39 6.39
C LEU A 102 -0.66 -0.24 5.66
N LEU A 103 -0.76 0.94 6.28
CA LEU A 103 0.12 2.11 6.15
C LEU A 103 -0.09 3.06 4.95
N GLY A 104 -0.90 2.73 3.95
CA GLY A 104 -1.26 3.69 2.92
C GLY A 104 -2.52 4.50 3.25
N GLY A 105 -2.37 5.82 3.31
CA GLY A 105 -3.48 6.76 3.40
C GLY A 105 -3.36 7.71 4.57
N GLY A 106 -2.85 8.92 4.29
CA GLY A 106 -2.98 10.06 5.18
C GLY A 106 -1.86 11.09 5.13
N ASN A 107 -0.66 10.72 4.66
CA ASN A 107 0.51 11.58 4.72
C ASN A 107 0.95 11.96 3.31
N ALA A 108 1.37 13.22 3.12
CA ALA A 108 1.95 13.72 1.86
C ALA A 108 3.34 13.12 1.54
N GLN A 109 3.67 11.96 2.11
CA GLN A 109 4.92 11.24 1.89
C GLN A 109 4.73 10.14 0.83
N PRO A 110 5.80 9.71 0.14
CA PRO A 110 5.68 8.84 -1.04
C PRO A 110 4.91 7.54 -0.82
N GLN A 111 5.06 6.90 0.35
CA GLN A 111 4.40 5.64 0.69
C GLN A 111 2.87 5.74 0.85
N GLY A 112 2.35 6.95 1.08
CA GLY A 112 0.92 7.23 1.20
C GLY A 112 0.26 7.69 -0.10
N ILE A 113 1.03 7.85 -1.18
CA ILE A 113 0.60 8.40 -2.46
C ILE A 113 0.76 7.33 -3.54
N SER A 114 -0.12 7.33 -4.54
CA SER A 114 0.03 6.43 -5.69
C SER A 114 1.18 6.88 -6.58
N GLN A 115 1.97 5.95 -7.09
CA GLN A 115 3.18 6.25 -7.84
C GLN A 115 3.18 5.49 -9.17
N VAL A 116 3.78 6.07 -10.19
CA VAL A 116 4.12 5.40 -11.44
C VAL A 116 5.61 5.54 -11.62
N ALA A 117 6.31 4.44 -11.84
CA ALA A 117 7.74 4.44 -12.15
C ALA A 117 8.04 3.62 -13.41
N ALA A 118 9.04 4.07 -14.15
CA ALA A 118 9.55 3.40 -15.35
C ALA A 118 11.07 3.20 -15.25
N TRP A 119 11.55 2.02 -15.66
CA TRP A 119 12.96 1.71 -15.84
C TRP A 119 13.24 1.45 -17.32
N VAL A 120 13.40 2.51 -18.10
CA VAL A 120 13.49 2.43 -19.56
C VAL A 120 14.76 1.69 -19.96
N PRO A 121 14.66 0.54 -20.67
CA PRO A 121 15.82 -0.17 -21.20
C PRO A 121 16.76 0.73 -22.02
N ALA A 122 18.06 0.61 -21.79
CA ALA A 122 19.08 1.48 -22.39
C ALA A 122 19.21 1.31 -23.92
N ASP A 123 18.73 0.21 -24.47
CA ASP A 123 18.64 -0.03 -25.92
C ASP A 123 17.50 0.76 -26.58
N LEU A 124 16.52 1.25 -25.81
CA LEU A 124 15.42 2.09 -26.30
C LEU A 124 15.75 3.60 -26.26
N ALA A 125 16.82 4.01 -25.59
CA ALA A 125 17.14 5.42 -25.40
C ALA A 125 18.65 5.70 -25.35
N ALA A 126 19.11 6.71 -26.10
CA ALA A 126 20.52 7.10 -26.14
C ALA A 126 20.94 8.11 -25.04
N SER A 127 19.98 8.67 -24.30
CA SER A 127 20.22 9.64 -23.22
C SER A 127 19.08 9.64 -22.19
N PRO A 128 19.26 10.27 -21.02
CA PRO A 128 18.20 10.43 -20.02
C PRO A 128 16.96 11.15 -20.58
N GLU A 129 17.15 12.18 -21.42
CA GLU A 129 16.06 12.92 -22.06
C GLU A 129 15.30 12.05 -23.06
N ALA A 130 16.02 11.25 -23.85
CA ALA A 130 15.41 10.28 -24.75
C ALA A 130 14.63 9.22 -23.97
N ALA A 131 15.14 8.77 -22.82
CA ALA A 131 14.45 7.81 -21.96
C ALA A 131 13.15 8.40 -21.38
N ILE A 132 13.19 9.66 -20.92
CA ILE A 132 11.98 10.37 -20.48
C ILE A 132 10.95 10.45 -21.62
N ALA A 133 11.38 10.78 -22.84
CA ALA A 133 10.50 10.84 -24.00
C ALA A 133 9.87 9.48 -24.34
N VAL A 134 10.65 8.39 -24.26
CA VAL A 134 10.16 7.01 -24.45
C VAL A 134 9.13 6.66 -23.37
N ALA A 135 9.42 6.93 -22.10
CA ALA A 135 8.49 6.66 -21.00
C ALA A 135 7.18 7.44 -21.18
N VAL A 136 7.23 8.73 -21.50
CA VAL A 136 6.02 9.55 -21.73
C VAL A 136 5.23 9.04 -22.94
N SER A 137 5.91 8.66 -24.02
CA SER A 137 5.27 8.12 -25.22
C SER A 137 4.47 6.84 -24.91
N GLU A 138 5.10 5.86 -24.24
CA GLU A 138 4.42 4.61 -23.88
C GLU A 138 3.34 4.83 -22.83
N TRP A 139 3.53 5.76 -21.89
CA TRP A 139 2.50 6.16 -20.93
C TRP A 139 1.24 6.71 -21.61
N GLU A 140 1.40 7.66 -22.53
CA GLU A 140 0.27 8.25 -23.24
C GLU A 140 -0.43 7.25 -24.18
N LYS A 141 0.34 6.34 -24.79
CA LYS A 141 -0.21 5.24 -25.59
C LYS A 141 -1.03 4.27 -24.72
N ALA A 142 -0.52 3.89 -23.55
CA ALA A 142 -1.24 3.03 -22.62
C ALA A 142 -2.53 3.67 -22.11
N ARG A 143 -2.51 4.97 -21.76
CA ARG A 143 -3.71 5.71 -21.37
C ARG A 143 -4.79 5.69 -22.46
N ARG A 144 -4.41 5.92 -23.72
CA ARG A 144 -5.34 5.86 -24.86
C ARG A 144 -5.88 4.45 -25.11
N ALA A 145 -5.08 3.41 -24.88
CA ALA A 145 -5.48 2.03 -25.09
C ALA A 145 -6.34 1.46 -23.95
N ALA A 146 -6.20 1.98 -22.73
CA ALA A 146 -6.87 1.45 -21.55
C ALA A 146 -8.37 1.72 -21.51
N PHE A 147 -8.84 2.77 -22.20
CA PHE A 147 -10.21 3.24 -22.12
C PHE A 147 -10.81 3.56 -23.48
N LYS A 148 -12.14 3.59 -23.56
CA LYS A 148 -12.87 3.96 -24.77
C LYS A 148 -12.92 5.48 -24.97
N ASN A 149 -13.03 6.24 -23.88
CA ASN A 149 -13.05 7.69 -23.96
C ASN A 149 -11.62 8.20 -24.16
N GLU A 150 -11.45 9.18 -25.04
CA GLU A 150 -10.14 9.78 -25.23
C GLU A 150 -9.64 10.43 -23.93
N PRO A 151 -8.40 10.16 -23.52
CA PRO A 151 -7.82 10.81 -22.35
C PRO A 151 -7.73 12.33 -22.56
N ARG A 152 -7.94 13.10 -21.49
CA ARG A 152 -7.70 14.55 -21.56
C ARG A 152 -6.26 14.84 -21.94
N GLN A 153 -6.07 15.86 -22.78
CA GLN A 153 -4.76 16.39 -23.15
C GLN A 153 -4.15 17.21 -22.00
N LEU A 154 -3.76 16.51 -20.94
CA LEU A 154 -2.92 17.04 -19.87
C LEU A 154 -1.50 16.54 -20.12
N LYS A 155 -0.49 17.40 -19.95
CA LYS A 155 0.91 16.99 -20.08
C LYS A 155 1.29 16.05 -18.93
N ALA A 156 1.93 14.92 -19.23
CA ALA A 156 2.55 14.08 -18.22
C ALA A 156 3.69 14.86 -17.51
N VAL A 157 3.68 14.86 -16.19
CA VAL A 157 4.77 15.43 -15.38
C VAL A 157 5.68 14.30 -14.97
N THR A 158 6.95 14.39 -15.37
CA THR A 158 8.00 13.43 -15.01
C THR A 158 8.90 13.97 -13.92
N ALA A 159 9.53 13.10 -13.14
CA ALA A 159 10.42 13.47 -12.06
C ALA A 159 11.49 12.41 -11.78
N ARG A 160 12.58 12.84 -11.15
CA ARG A 160 13.62 11.97 -10.57
C ARG A 160 13.18 11.29 -9.27
N TYR A 161 12.30 11.94 -8.51
CA TYR A 161 11.86 11.50 -7.20
C TYR A 161 10.35 11.20 -7.21
N PRO A 162 9.86 10.32 -6.32
CA PRO A 162 8.44 10.02 -6.24
C PRO A 162 7.63 11.24 -5.79
N ASP A 163 6.33 11.22 -6.08
CA ASP A 163 5.43 12.27 -5.59
C ASP A 163 5.37 12.26 -4.06
N GLY A 164 5.28 13.43 -3.44
CA GLY A 164 5.38 13.61 -1.99
C GLY A 164 6.79 13.52 -1.39
N TYR A 165 7.84 13.45 -2.23
CA TYR A 165 9.22 13.54 -1.73
C TYR A 165 9.52 14.93 -1.14
N ASN A 166 10.60 15.04 -0.34
CA ASN A 166 10.97 16.30 0.29
C ASN A 166 11.13 17.41 -0.77
N PRO A 167 10.36 18.52 -0.69
CA PRO A 167 10.40 19.57 -1.71
C PRO A 167 11.79 20.19 -1.92
N SER A 168 12.61 20.26 -0.87
CA SER A 168 13.99 20.79 -0.96
C SER A 168 14.95 19.92 -1.80
N VAL A 169 14.54 18.68 -2.12
CA VAL A 169 15.28 17.74 -2.97
C VAL A 169 14.55 17.50 -4.29
N ALA A 170 13.21 17.47 -4.26
CA ALA A 170 12.38 17.23 -5.44
C ALA A 170 12.41 18.39 -6.45
N TYR A 171 12.73 19.60 -5.99
CA TYR A 171 12.78 20.83 -6.79
C TYR A 171 14.15 21.50 -6.65
N ALA A 172 14.68 22.04 -7.75
CA ALA A 172 15.97 22.74 -7.74
C ALA A 172 15.88 24.13 -7.08
N SER A 173 14.67 24.71 -7.03
CA SER A 173 14.41 26.03 -6.45
C SER A 173 12.99 26.14 -5.90
N VAL A 174 12.73 27.18 -5.10
CA VAL A 174 11.38 27.52 -4.64
C VAL A 174 10.45 27.87 -5.80
N SER A 175 10.95 28.58 -6.82
CA SER A 175 10.16 28.90 -8.02
C SER A 175 9.74 27.64 -8.77
N ASP A 176 10.64 26.67 -8.92
CA ASP A 176 10.32 25.40 -9.58
C ASP A 176 9.28 24.61 -8.78
N SER A 177 9.35 24.65 -7.44
CA SER A 177 8.35 24.05 -6.57
C SER A 177 6.96 24.69 -6.76
N MET A 178 6.89 26.03 -6.84
CA MET A 178 5.64 26.74 -7.08
C MET A 178 5.05 26.49 -8.47
N LEU A 179 5.91 26.27 -9.47
CA LEU A 179 5.51 25.97 -10.85
C LEU A 179 5.32 24.47 -11.10
N GLU A 180 5.49 23.62 -10.08
CA GLU A 180 5.46 22.16 -10.19
C GLU A 180 6.39 21.62 -11.29
N ILE A 181 7.64 22.09 -11.32
CA ILE A 181 8.69 21.66 -12.26
C ILE A 181 9.71 20.80 -11.50
N PRO A 182 9.54 19.46 -11.44
CA PRO A 182 10.42 18.61 -10.65
C PRO A 182 11.80 18.48 -11.29
N VAL A 183 12.81 18.19 -10.46
CA VAL A 183 14.13 17.75 -10.95
C VAL A 183 13.96 16.50 -11.81
N GLN A 184 14.58 16.49 -12.99
CA GLN A 184 14.58 15.36 -13.92
C GLN A 184 15.76 14.42 -13.66
N ILE A 185 15.68 13.20 -14.19
CA ILE A 185 16.83 12.31 -14.20
C ILE A 185 17.91 12.88 -15.14
N THR A 186 19.17 12.76 -14.72
CA THR A 186 20.35 13.20 -15.48
C THR A 186 21.42 12.11 -15.57
N ASP A 187 21.23 11.03 -14.80
CA ASP A 187 22.22 9.98 -14.64
C ASP A 187 22.17 9.05 -15.86
N GLY A 188 23.33 8.52 -16.26
CA GLY A 188 23.42 7.52 -17.32
C GLY A 188 22.75 6.19 -16.95
N PRO A 189 22.69 5.23 -17.89
CA PRO A 189 22.04 3.96 -17.64
C PRO A 189 22.82 3.15 -16.59
N HIS A 190 22.09 2.46 -15.72
CA HIS A 190 22.64 1.63 -14.65
C HIS A 190 22.03 0.23 -14.70
N GLN A 191 22.56 -0.69 -13.88
CA GLN A 191 22.04 -2.06 -13.80
C GLN A 191 20.55 -2.07 -13.48
N ALA A 192 19.77 -2.83 -14.25
CA ALA A 192 18.34 -2.94 -14.03
C ALA A 192 18.03 -3.68 -12.71
N PRO A 193 16.94 -3.32 -12.00
CA PRO A 193 16.40 -4.15 -10.93
C PRO A 193 16.13 -5.57 -11.42
N ASN A 194 16.30 -6.58 -10.56
CA ASN A 194 16.25 -8.00 -10.95
C ASN A 194 14.90 -8.45 -11.56
N PHE A 195 13.82 -7.71 -11.35
CA PHE A 195 12.50 -7.99 -11.93
C PHE A 195 12.32 -7.38 -13.33
N ILE A 196 13.26 -6.56 -13.80
CA ILE A 196 13.28 -5.98 -15.14
C ILE A 196 14.15 -6.86 -16.05
N HIS A 197 13.60 -7.34 -17.16
CA HIS A 197 14.32 -8.19 -18.11
C HIS A 197 15.22 -7.40 -19.07
N SER A 198 16.08 -6.54 -18.52
CA SER A 198 17.09 -5.78 -19.29
C SER A 198 18.41 -5.74 -18.53
N GLY A 199 19.53 -5.58 -19.25
CA GLY A 199 20.84 -5.41 -18.62
C GLY A 199 20.98 -4.04 -17.96
N LEU A 200 20.77 -2.97 -18.74
CA LEU A 200 20.92 -1.59 -18.30
C LEU A 200 19.64 -0.79 -18.56
N VAL A 201 19.31 0.13 -17.66
CA VAL A 201 18.12 0.98 -17.71
C VAL A 201 18.41 2.41 -17.29
N TYR A 202 17.58 3.35 -17.75
CA TYR A 202 17.45 4.67 -17.16
C TYR A 202 16.26 4.67 -16.18
N GLY A 203 16.47 5.12 -14.94
CA GLY A 203 15.37 5.35 -14.01
C GLY A 203 15.71 5.16 -12.54
N PRO A 204 14.71 4.96 -11.67
CA PRO A 204 13.30 5.09 -11.98
C PRO A 204 12.95 6.50 -12.49
N ILE A 205 12.18 6.59 -13.56
CA ILE A 205 11.53 7.82 -14.02
C ILE A 205 10.13 7.82 -13.44
N PHE A 206 9.84 8.78 -12.56
CA PHE A 206 8.51 8.91 -12.00
C PHE A 206 7.59 9.66 -12.94
N ILE A 207 6.34 9.22 -13.04
CA ILE A 207 5.26 9.94 -13.74
C ILE A 207 4.16 10.25 -12.73
N HIS A 208 3.85 11.53 -12.53
CA HIS A 208 2.87 11.93 -11.52
C HIS A 208 1.45 11.53 -11.93
N THR A 209 0.65 11.08 -10.96
CA THR A 209 -0.60 10.34 -11.22
C THR A 209 -1.83 11.20 -11.50
N LYS A 210 -1.69 12.53 -11.62
CA LYS A 210 -2.83 13.48 -11.81
C LYS A 210 -3.74 13.08 -12.98
N GLN A 211 -3.14 12.58 -14.07
CA GLN A 211 -3.86 12.11 -15.26
C GLN A 211 -4.79 10.93 -14.96
N ILE A 212 -4.35 9.97 -14.15
CA ILE A 212 -5.13 8.76 -13.80
C ILE A 212 -6.44 9.12 -13.10
N TYR A 213 -6.41 10.14 -12.23
CA TYR A 213 -7.62 10.60 -11.54
C TYR A 213 -8.68 11.12 -12.51
N LEU A 214 -8.25 11.87 -13.52
CA LEU A 214 -9.14 12.38 -14.56
C LEU A 214 -9.65 11.26 -15.45
N ASP A 215 -8.78 10.34 -15.87
CA ASP A 215 -9.15 9.19 -16.70
C ASP A 215 -10.17 8.29 -15.98
N ALA A 216 -9.95 8.03 -14.68
CA ALA A 216 -10.88 7.25 -13.87
C ALA A 216 -12.26 7.91 -13.80
N ARG A 217 -12.31 9.22 -13.49
CA ARG A 217 -13.54 9.99 -13.41
C ARG A 217 -14.28 10.01 -14.75
N ASP A 218 -13.58 10.29 -15.83
CA ASP A 218 -14.18 10.46 -17.16
C ASP A 218 -14.62 9.12 -17.78
N ASN A 219 -14.17 7.98 -17.22
CA ASN A 219 -14.60 6.63 -17.63
C ASN A 219 -15.49 5.92 -16.58
N ASP A 220 -15.95 6.63 -15.55
CA ASP A 220 -16.80 6.11 -14.48
C ASP A 220 -16.25 4.83 -13.81
N VAL A 221 -14.93 4.81 -13.59
CA VAL A 221 -14.25 3.74 -12.84
C VAL A 221 -13.55 4.30 -11.61
N ASN A 222 -13.34 3.46 -10.60
CA ASN A 222 -12.53 3.86 -9.45
C ASN A 222 -11.04 3.95 -9.84
N PHE A 223 -10.28 4.71 -9.04
CA PHE A 223 -8.87 5.00 -9.32
C PHE A 223 -7.98 3.74 -9.42
N PRO A 224 -8.07 2.74 -8.52
CA PRO A 224 -7.28 1.49 -8.66
C PRO A 224 -7.63 0.69 -9.92
N THR A 225 -8.91 0.63 -10.30
CA THR A 225 -9.33 -0.01 -11.56
C THR A 225 -8.73 0.71 -12.76
N ALA A 226 -8.67 2.04 -12.74
CA ALA A 226 -8.01 2.80 -13.79
C ALA A 226 -6.50 2.52 -13.86
N MET A 227 -5.81 2.50 -12.71
CA MET A 227 -4.39 2.13 -12.63
C MET A 227 -4.13 0.74 -13.22
N ALA A 228 -4.92 -0.26 -12.81
CA ALA A 228 -4.78 -1.63 -13.30
C ALA A 228 -5.06 -1.74 -14.81
N ALA A 229 -6.04 -0.99 -15.34
CA ALA A 229 -6.34 -0.95 -16.76
C ALA A 229 -5.19 -0.35 -17.58
N ILE A 230 -4.60 0.76 -17.12
CA ILE A 230 -3.43 1.39 -17.77
C ILE A 230 -2.21 0.47 -17.67
N ALA A 231 -1.94 -0.11 -16.49
CA ALA A 231 -0.79 -1.00 -16.28
C ALA A 231 -0.75 -2.18 -17.25
N LYS A 232 -1.91 -2.76 -17.58
CA LYS A 232 -2.03 -3.85 -18.57
C LYS A 232 -1.58 -3.46 -19.98
N GLN A 233 -1.62 -2.19 -20.32
CA GLN A 233 -1.24 -1.68 -21.65
C GLN A 233 0.21 -1.19 -21.70
N LEU A 234 0.90 -1.12 -20.54
CA LEU A 234 2.27 -0.66 -20.47
C LEU A 234 3.28 -1.79 -20.76
N PRO A 235 4.50 -1.43 -21.18
CA PRO A 235 5.63 -2.36 -21.17
C PRO A 235 5.94 -2.95 -19.79
N ASP A 236 6.67 -4.05 -19.75
CA ASP A 236 7.03 -4.77 -18.51
C ASP A 236 8.02 -4.02 -17.61
N TRP A 237 8.57 -2.91 -18.10
CA TRP A 237 9.43 -2.01 -17.34
C TRP A 237 8.70 -0.84 -16.66
N PHE A 238 7.36 -0.87 -16.61
CA PHE A 238 6.52 0.03 -15.83
C PHE A 238 5.89 -0.65 -14.63
N TYR A 239 5.85 0.07 -13.51
CA TYR A 239 5.15 -0.37 -12.30
C TYR A 239 4.37 0.78 -11.66
N LEU A 240 3.15 0.46 -11.23
CA LEU A 240 2.19 1.41 -10.67
C LEU A 240 1.86 1.01 -9.23
N TYR A 241 2.35 1.75 -8.25
CA TYR A 241 2.08 1.51 -6.84
C TYR A 241 0.78 2.22 -6.40
N TYR A 242 -0.12 1.45 -5.80
CA TYR A 242 -1.29 1.95 -5.10
C TYR A 242 -1.14 1.68 -3.59
N PRO A 243 -1.23 2.71 -2.73
CA PRO A 243 -1.00 2.56 -1.30
C PRO A 243 -2.15 1.87 -0.56
N GLY A 244 -3.29 1.63 -1.21
CA GLY A 244 -4.50 1.18 -0.53
C GLY A 244 -5.35 2.36 -0.05
N SER A 245 -6.63 2.09 0.22
CA SER A 245 -7.54 3.08 0.80
C SER A 245 -8.39 2.46 1.89
N LYS A 246 -8.23 3.01 3.11
CA LYS A 246 -9.01 2.62 4.30
C LYS A 246 -10.42 3.22 4.33
N PHE A 247 -10.64 4.31 3.61
CA PHE A 247 -11.84 5.15 3.74
C PHE A 247 -12.74 5.11 2.50
N SER A 248 -12.48 4.23 1.53
CA SER A 248 -13.38 4.03 0.38
C SER A 248 -14.52 3.09 0.73
N LYS A 249 -15.68 3.29 0.06
CA LYS A 249 -16.86 2.39 0.16
C LYS A 249 -16.53 0.94 -0.20
N GLN A 250 -15.51 0.75 -1.02
CA GLN A 250 -14.89 -0.54 -1.35
C GLN A 250 -13.42 -0.42 -1.00
N PRO A 251 -13.01 -0.83 0.20
CA PRO A 251 -11.63 -0.69 0.63
C PRO A 251 -10.79 -1.70 -0.19
N LEU A 252 -9.75 -1.21 -0.85
CA LEU A 252 -8.83 -2.03 -1.66
C LEU A 252 -7.42 -2.07 -1.04
N PRO A 253 -6.76 -3.24 -1.06
CA PRO A 253 -5.38 -3.42 -0.61
C PRO A 253 -4.38 -2.43 -1.21
N ALA A 254 -3.28 -2.22 -0.50
CA ALA A 254 -2.06 -1.80 -1.16
C ALA A 254 -1.63 -2.85 -2.19
N ALA A 255 -1.19 -2.40 -3.36
CA ALA A 255 -0.75 -3.28 -4.44
C ALA A 255 0.20 -2.56 -5.40
N VAL A 256 0.95 -3.34 -6.16
CA VAL A 256 1.72 -2.87 -7.32
C VAL A 256 1.12 -3.49 -8.58
N TYR A 257 0.75 -2.66 -9.54
CA TYR A 257 0.24 -3.08 -10.84
C TYR A 257 1.34 -3.04 -11.90
N SER A 258 1.35 -4.04 -12.76
CA SER A 258 2.23 -4.15 -13.93
C SER A 258 1.46 -4.82 -15.07
N ASN A 259 2.09 -4.96 -16.24
CA ASN A 259 1.44 -5.63 -17.38
C ASN A 259 1.18 -7.13 -17.15
N SER A 260 1.98 -7.76 -16.30
CA SER A 260 1.87 -9.18 -15.94
C SER A 260 0.82 -9.46 -14.88
N GLY A 261 0.35 -8.43 -14.17
CA GLY A 261 -0.71 -8.56 -13.19
C GLY A 261 -0.57 -7.64 -11.99
N THR A 262 -1.27 -8.02 -10.91
CA THR A 262 -1.29 -7.32 -9.63
C THR A 262 -0.45 -8.08 -8.62
N HIS A 263 0.50 -7.38 -8.01
CA HIS A 263 1.38 -7.89 -6.98
C HIS A 263 0.94 -7.32 -5.64
N TYR A 264 0.64 -8.19 -4.67
CA TYR A 264 0.23 -7.78 -3.33
C TYR A 264 1.41 -7.87 -2.35
N PHE A 265 1.34 -7.09 -1.27
CA PHE A 265 2.31 -7.11 -0.18
C PHE A 265 2.09 -8.32 0.73
N ILE A 266 2.31 -9.51 0.18
CA ILE A 266 2.18 -10.81 0.85
C ILE A 266 3.52 -11.52 0.68
N SER A 267 4.19 -11.85 1.79
CA SER A 267 5.53 -12.45 1.78
C SER A 267 5.55 -13.76 0.97
N LYS A 268 6.72 -14.17 0.47
CA LYS A 268 6.88 -15.45 -0.21
C LYS A 268 6.88 -16.64 0.74
#